data_AF-A0A8X6WT38-F1
#
_entry.id   AF-A0A8X6WT38-F1
#
_cell.length_a   1.000
_cell.length_b   1.000
_cell.length_c   1.000
_cell.angle_alpha   90.00
_cell.angle_beta   90.00
_cell.angle_gamma   90.00
#
_symmetry.space_group_name_H-M   'P 1'
#
loop_
_entity.id
_entity.type
_entity.pdbx_description
1 polymer ?
#
loop_
_entity_poly.entity_id
_entity_poly.type
_entity_poly.pdbx_seq_one_letter_code
_entity_poly.pdbx_strand_id
1 'polypeptide(L)'
;MNNGVEIAPLRSLSDFLLESARFQIPNVKDLDKWSNRVCSNLLYYQTNYFFMAVVVFLIVGLIHPIKMICGILAVGAFLSFFLNYQPKDFKIKGGSPF
;
A
#
# COMPACT_ATOMS: atom_id res chain seq x y z
N MET A 1 20.75 -15.17 12.85
CA MET A 1 19.99 -13.95 12.50
C MET A 1 18.60 -14.43 12.11
N ASN A 2 17.56 -14.12 12.90
CA ASN A 2 16.19 -14.45 12.53
C ASN A 2 15.79 -13.54 11.36
N ASN A 3 15.77 -14.09 10.15
CA ASN A 3 15.28 -13.42 8.94
C ASN A 3 13.74 -13.37 8.92
N GLY A 4 13.11 -13.15 10.08
CA GLY A 4 11.67 -13.05 10.21
C GLY A 4 11.26 -11.63 9.89
N VAL A 5 10.39 -11.45 8.90
CA VAL A 5 9.69 -10.19 8.71
C VAL A 5 8.86 -9.94 9.98
N GLU A 6 9.33 -9.04 10.83
CA GLU A 6 8.61 -8.62 12.03
C GLU A 6 7.45 -7.73 11.61
N ILE A 7 6.23 -8.21 11.81
CA ILE A 7 5.03 -7.44 11.49
C ILE A 7 4.92 -6.31 12.52
N ALA A 8 4.76 -5.08 12.04
CA ALA A 8 4.54 -3.93 12.93
C ALA A 8 3.32 -4.18 13.83
N PRO A 9 3.41 -3.97 15.15
CA PRO A 9 2.27 -4.15 16.04
C PRO A 9 1.17 -3.13 15.71
N LEU A 10 -0.09 -3.52 15.92
CA LEU A 10 -1.23 -2.62 15.78
C LEU A 10 -1.13 -1.50 16.83
N ARG A 11 -1.13 -0.24 16.39
CA ARG A 11 -1.06 0.95 17.24
C ARG A 11 -2.43 1.40 17.69
N SER A 12 -2.47 2.14 18.80
CA SER A 12 -3.71 2.72 19.32
C SER A 12 -4.36 3.66 18.30
N LEU A 13 -5.70 3.71 18.28
CA LEU A 13 -6.43 4.61 17.38
C LEU A 13 -6.21 6.08 17.74
N SER A 14 -5.97 6.37 19.02
CA SER A 14 -5.60 7.71 19.47
C SER A 14 -4.32 8.17 18.81
N ASP A 15 -3.24 7.39 18.87
CA ASP A 15 -1.95 7.70 18.25
C ASP A 15 -2.05 7.78 16.71
N PHE A 16 -2.86 6.91 16.10
CA PHE A 16 -2.95 6.80 14.65
C PHE A 16 -3.84 7.88 13.98
N LEU A 17 -5.01 8.22 14.55
CA LEU A 17 -6.00 9.12 13.91
C LEU A 17 -6.42 10.33 14.75
N LEU A 18 -6.47 10.23 16.09
CA LEU A 18 -7.12 11.25 16.94
C LEU A 18 -6.14 12.22 17.59
N GLU A 19 -4.94 11.77 17.89
CA GLU A 19 -3.82 12.63 18.24
C GLU A 19 -3.45 13.43 17.00
N SER A 20 -2.91 14.64 17.17
CA SER A 20 -2.54 15.49 16.03
C SER A 20 -1.46 14.77 15.21
N ALA A 21 -1.87 13.90 14.29
CA ALA A 21 -1.09 13.46 13.15
C ALA A 21 -0.86 14.75 12.38
N ARG A 22 0.17 15.49 12.79
CA ARG A 22 0.48 16.82 12.28
C ARG A 22 0.86 16.58 10.84
N PHE A 23 -0.13 16.68 9.95
CA PHE A 23 0.09 16.76 8.53
C PHE A 23 1.03 17.94 8.31
N GLN A 24 2.32 17.62 8.18
CA GLN A 24 3.33 18.61 7.86
C GLN A 24 3.29 18.80 6.36
N ILE A 25 3.18 20.05 5.93
CA ILE A 25 3.31 20.42 4.52
C ILE A 25 4.67 19.92 4.02
N PRO A 26 4.75 19.34 2.80
CA PRO A 26 6.00 18.86 2.25
C PRO A 26 7.08 19.94 2.29
N ASN A 27 8.23 19.60 2.86
CA ASN A 27 9.38 20.49 2.78
C ASN A 27 9.99 20.36 1.38
N VAL A 28 9.57 21.24 0.46
CA VAL A 28 10.04 21.26 -0.93
C VAL A 28 11.54 21.55 -1.07
N LYS A 29 12.19 22.07 -0.02
CA LYS A 29 13.64 22.30 0.00
C LYS A 29 14.45 21.02 0.27
N ASP A 30 13.85 20.06 1.00
CA ASP A 30 14.51 18.80 1.41
C ASP A 30 13.60 17.59 1.12
N LEU A 31 13.43 17.26 -0.16
CA LEU A 31 12.55 16.17 -0.60
C LEU A 31 12.96 14.81 -0.03
N ASP A 32 14.25 14.53 0.10
CA ASP A 32 14.74 13.25 0.64
C ASP A 32 14.33 13.06 2.10
N LYS A 33 14.43 14.13 2.90
CA LYS A 33 14.03 14.10 4.30
C LYS A 33 12.53 13.95 4.44
N TRP A 34 11.76 14.62 3.56
CA TRP A 34 10.31 14.46 3.53
C TRP A 34 9.91 13.03 3.15
N SER A 35 10.52 12.47 2.10
CA SER A 35 10.28 11.09 1.65
C SER A 35 10.57 10.08 2.76
N ASN A 36 11.70 10.22 3.45
CA ASN A 36 12.05 9.37 4.60
C ASN A 36 11.02 9.46 5.72
N ARG A 37 10.48 10.65 6.03
CA ARG A 37 9.39 10.79 7.01
C ARG A 37 8.10 10.09 6.56
N VAL A 38 7.75 10.18 5.29
CA VAL A 38 6.58 9.48 4.73
C VAL A 38 6.77 7.96 4.84
N CYS A 39 7.89 7.43 4.36
CA CYS A 39 8.22 6.01 4.43
C CYS A 39 8.23 5.49 5.87
N SER A 40 8.84 6.22 6.80
CA SER A 40 8.85 5.84 8.22
C SER A 40 7.44 5.82 8.83
N ASN A 41 6.56 6.78 8.49
CA ASN A 41 5.17 6.74 8.95
C ASN A 41 4.38 5.57 8.35
N LEU A 42 4.58 5.28 7.06
CA LEU A 42 3.94 4.14 6.38
C LEU A 42 4.31 2.81 7.03
N LEU A 43 5.59 2.61 7.34
CA LEU A 43 6.08 1.41 8.01
C LEU A 43 5.65 1.34 9.48
N TYR A 44 5.67 2.46 10.19
CA TYR A 44 5.31 2.50 11.62
C TYR A 44 3.84 2.13 11.86
N TYR A 45 2.93 2.60 11.00
CA TYR A 45 1.48 2.34 11.09
C TYR A 45 1.00 1.28 10.09
N GLN A 46 1.89 0.44 9.54
CA GLN A 46 1.57 -0.53 8.47
C GLN A 46 0.31 -1.36 8.77
N THR A 47 0.23 -1.96 9.96
CA THR A 47 -0.90 -2.79 10.37
C THR A 47 -2.18 -1.97 10.56
N ASN A 48 -2.08 -0.72 11.02
CA ASN A 48 -3.22 0.20 11.13
C ASN A 48 -3.78 0.58 9.74
N TYR A 49 -2.91 0.84 8.75
CA TYR A 49 -3.35 1.12 7.38
C TYR A 49 -4.07 -0.08 6.76
N PHE A 50 -3.53 -1.29 6.93
CA PHE A 50 -4.18 -2.50 6.43
C PHE A 50 -5.53 -2.74 7.11
N PHE A 51 -5.58 -2.62 8.44
CA PHE A 51 -6.83 -2.74 9.19
C PHE A 51 -7.88 -1.71 8.72
N MET A 52 -7.49 -0.44 8.58
CA MET A 52 -8.39 0.60 8.07
C MET A 52 -8.87 0.33 6.64
N ALA A 53 -7.99 -0.17 5.76
CA ALA A 53 -8.38 -0.54 4.42
C ALA A 53 -9.49 -1.62 4.44
N VAL A 54 -9.34 -2.66 5.29
CA VAL A 54 -10.37 -3.69 5.46
C VAL A 54 -11.67 -3.10 6.01
N VAL A 55 -11.61 -2.26 7.04
CA VAL A 55 -12.79 -1.61 7.63
C VAL A 55 -13.54 -0.77 6.59
N VAL A 56 -12.83 0.10 5.86
CA VAL A 56 -13.42 0.93 4.81
C VAL A 56 -14.01 0.05 3.70
N PHE A 57 -13.30 -0.99 3.29
CA PHE A 57 -13.75 -1.91 2.26
C PHE A 57 -15.04 -2.64 2.69
N LEU A 58 -15.15 -3.08 3.94
CA LEU A 58 -16.36 -3.71 4.47
C LEU A 58 -17.53 -2.73 4.54
N ILE A 59 -17.30 -1.51 5.05
CA ILE A 59 -18.34 -0.47 5.12
C ILE A 59 -18.88 -0.17 3.72
N VAL A 60 -18.01 0.15 2.76
CA VAL A 60 -18.43 0.45 1.38
C VAL A 60 -19.01 -0.78 0.69
N GLY A 61 -18.44 -1.95 0.95
CA GLY A 61 -18.90 -3.27 0.48
C GLY A 61 -20.34 -3.57 0.86
N LEU A 62 -20.69 -3.31 2.12
CA LEU A 62 -22.04 -3.55 2.64
C LEU A 62 -23.05 -2.49 2.15
N ILE A 63 -22.63 -1.24 1.99
CA ILE A 63 -23.51 -0.15 1.50
C ILE A 63 -23.76 -0.27 -0.02
N HIS A 64 -22.76 -0.69 -0.80
CA HIS A 64 -22.82 -0.71 -2.27
C HIS A 64 -22.28 -2.04 -2.87
N PRO A 65 -22.89 -3.19 -2.56
CA PRO A 65 -22.35 -4.50 -2.93
C PRO A 65 -22.23 -4.71 -4.44
N ILE A 66 -23.24 -4.30 -5.22
CA ILE A 66 -23.24 -4.48 -6.68
C ILE A 66 -22.11 -3.67 -7.34
N LYS A 67 -21.90 -2.42 -6.91
CA LYS A 67 -20.83 -1.56 -7.44
C LYS A 67 -19.46 -2.14 -7.12
N MET A 68 -19.29 -2.70 -5.92
CA MET A 68 -18.05 -3.32 -5.47
C MET A 68 -17.73 -4.59 -6.25
N ILE A 69 -18.72 -5.47 -6.47
CA ILE A 69 -18.55 -6.65 -7.33
C ILE A 69 -18.16 -6.25 -8.76
N CYS A 70 -18.85 -5.25 -9.33
CA CYS A 70 -18.51 -4.73 -10.66
C CYS A 70 -17.07 -4.22 -10.72
N GLY A 71 -16.62 -3.46 -9.72
CA GLY A 71 -15.24 -2.98 -9.61
C GLY A 71 -14.22 -4.12 -9.52
N ILE A 72 -14.48 -5.14 -8.69
CA ILE A 72 -13.61 -6.31 -8.56
C ILE A 72 -13.49 -7.06 -9.90
N LEU A 73 -14.61 -7.28 -10.59
CA LEU A 73 -14.63 -7.93 -11.90
C LEU A 73 -13.87 -7.11 -12.95
N ALA A 74 -14.04 -5.79 -12.96
CA ALA A 74 -13.33 -4.90 -13.88
C ALA A 74 -11.81 -4.94 -13.68
N VAL A 75 -11.34 -4.85 -12.42
CA VAL A 75 -9.91 -4.95 -12.10
C VAL A 75 -9.38 -6.34 -12.44
N GLY A 76 -10.12 -7.40 -12.12
CA GLY A 76 -9.76 -8.77 -12.47
C GLY A 76 -9.64 -9.00 -13.96
N ALA A 77 -10.57 -8.47 -14.76
CA ALA A 77 -10.54 -8.53 -16.22
C ALA A 77 -9.34 -7.74 -16.78
N PHE A 78 -9.07 -6.54 -16.26
CA PHE A 78 -7.91 -5.75 -16.66
C PHE A 78 -6.59 -6.46 -16.34
N LEU A 79 -6.45 -7.01 -15.14
CA LEU A 79 -5.24 -7.75 -14.74
C LEU A 79 -5.08 -9.02 -15.58
N SER A 80 -6.16 -9.74 -15.84
CA SER A 80 -6.15 -10.92 -16.71
C SER A 80 -5.71 -10.55 -18.12
N PHE A 81 -6.27 -9.49 -18.68
CA PHE A 81 -5.84 -8.95 -19.97
C PHE A 81 -4.34 -8.59 -19.93
N PHE A 82 -3.90 -7.80 -18.94
CA PHE A 82 -2.52 -7.38 -18.83
C PHE A 82 -1.54 -8.55 -18.75
N LEU A 83 -1.82 -9.56 -17.92
CA LEU A 83 -0.98 -10.76 -17.78
C LEU A 83 -0.95 -11.61 -19.05
N ASN A 84 -2.05 -11.68 -19.81
CA ASN A 84 -2.09 -12.40 -21.09
C ASN A 84 -1.41 -11.63 -22.23
N TYR A 85 -1.37 -10.30 -22.14
CA TYR A 85 -0.72 -9.42 -23.12
C TYR A 85 0.72 -9.02 -22.74
N GLN A 86 1.24 -9.45 -21.59
CA GLN A 86 2.66 -9.36 -21.30
C GLN A 86 3.44 -10.19 -22.34
N PRO A 87 4.37 -9.60 -23.10
CA PRO A 87 5.21 -10.37 -23.99
C PRO A 87 6.01 -11.36 -23.14
N LYS A 88 5.95 -12.66 -23.49
CA LYS A 88 6.59 -13.76 -22.75
C LYS A 88 8.14 -13.73 -22.79
N ASP A 89 8.71 -12.67 -23.35
CA ASP A 89 10.11 -12.59 -23.76
C ASP A 89 10.91 -11.54 -23.01
N PHE A 90 10.55 -11.20 -21.77
CA PHE A 90 11.50 -10.51 -20.89
C PHE A 90 12.57 -11.50 -20.39
N LYS A 91 13.41 -11.97 -21.32
CA LYS A 91 14.73 -12.50 -21.00
C LYS A 91 15.54 -11.32 -20.47
N ILE A 92 15.76 -11.28 -19.15
CA ILE A 92 16.87 -10.53 -18.57
C ILE A 92 18.12 -11.01 -19.33
N LYS A 93 18.63 -10.19 -20.25
CA LYS A 93 19.96 -10.41 -20.83
C LYS A 93 20.93 -10.40 -19.65
N GLY A 94 21.63 -11.52 -19.48
CA GLY A 94 22.56 -11.74 -18.38
C GLY A 94 23.40 -10.50 -18.11
N GLY A 95 23.41 -10.08 -16.84
CA GLY A 95 24.31 -9.03 -16.38
C GLY A 95 25.75 -9.43 -16.69
N SER A 96 26.47 -8.53 -17.33
CA SER A 96 27.92 -8.60 -17.49
C SER A 96 28.59 -8.60 -16.11
N PRO A 97 29.61 -9.43 -15.87
CA PRO A 97 30.43 -9.33 -14.68
C PRO A 97 31.38 -8.14 -14.85
N PHE A 98 31.03 -7.02 -14.23
CA PHE A 98 32.01 -6.05 -13.78
C PHE A 98 31.93 -6.00 -12.25
#